data_AF-A0AAV0KIY8-F1
#
_entry.id   AF-A0AAV0KIY8-F1
#
_cell.length_a   1.000
_cell.length_b   1.000
_cell.length_c   1.000
_cell.angle_alpha   90.00
_cell.angle_beta   90.00
_cell.angle_gamma   90.00
#
_symmetry.space_group_name_H-M   'P 1'
#
loop_
_entity.id
_entity.type
_entity.pdbx_description
1 polymer ?
#
loop_
_entity_poly.entity_id
_entity_poly.type
_entity_poly.pdbx_seq_one_letter_code
_entity_poly.pdbx_strand_id
1 'polypeptide(L)' 'MVAEAKDCGVTWDCTTVDRCWDDCKSRYGGIGRCDHIPSPFVPRQCNCSYKC' A
#
# COMPACT_ATOMS: atom_id res chain seq x y z
N MET A 1 13.31 -21.18 -12.78
CA MET A 1 13.63 -20.28 -11.66
C MET A 1 12.71 -19.08 -11.80
N VAL A 2 11.58 -19.07 -11.10
CA VAL A 2 10.74 -17.86 -11.04
C VAL A 2 11.51 -16.90 -10.15
N ALA A 3 12.16 -15.90 -10.75
CA ALA A 3 12.63 -14.75 -10.02
C ALA A 3 11.37 -14.04 -9.51
N GLU A 4 10.91 -14.40 -8.31
CA GLU A 4 9.93 -13.57 -7.60
C GLU A 4 10.64 -12.26 -7.32
N ALA A 5 10.38 -11.26 -8.16
CA ALA A 5 10.83 -9.90 -7.91
C ALA A 5 10.36 -9.53 -6.50
N LYS A 6 11.29 -9.27 -5.59
CA LYS A 6 11.08 -9.23 -4.15
C LYS A 6 10.03 -8.14 -3.88
N ASP A 7 8.80 -8.56 -3.57
CA ASP A 7 7.73 -7.61 -3.31
C ASP A 7 7.93 -7.05 -1.90
N CYS A 8 8.41 -5.80 -1.83
CA CYS A 8 8.46 -5.06 -0.59
C CYS A 8 7.09 -4.45 -0.29
N GLY A 9 6.70 -4.46 0.98
CA GLY A 9 5.45 -3.90 1.46
C GLY A 9 5.71 -2.87 2.56
N VAL A 10 5.07 -1.72 2.49
CA VAL A 10 5.03 -0.75 3.59
C VAL A 10 3.58 -0.34 3.86
N THR A 11 3.26 -0.07 5.11
CA THR A 11 1.93 0.32 5.55
C THR A 11 1.94 1.65 6.30
N TRP A 12 0.93 2.48 6.07
CA TRP A 12 0.73 3.73 6.79
C TRP A 12 -0.76 4.08 6.90
N ASP A 13 -1.10 5.15 7.61
CA ASP A 13 -2.49 5.58 7.78
C ASP A 13 -3.12 6.01 6.44
N CYS A 14 -4.23 5.37 6.06
CA CYS A 14 -4.95 5.72 4.86
C CYS A 14 -5.97 6.84 5.13
N THR A 15 -5.64 8.02 4.63
CA THR A 15 -6.59 9.13 4.53
C THR A 15 -7.63 8.87 3.43
N THR A 16 -7.19 8.57 2.20
CA THR A 16 -8.04 8.22 1.04
C THR A 16 -7.34 7.21 0.13
N VAL A 17 -8.12 6.39 -0.59
CA VAL A 17 -7.61 5.37 -1.54
C VAL A 17 -6.77 6.02 -2.64
N ASP A 18 -7.27 7.07 -3.27
CA ASP A 18 -6.53 7.79 -4.32
C ASP A 18 -5.17 8.27 -3.83
N ARG A 19 -5.12 8.85 -2.62
CA ARG A 19 -3.88 9.39 -2.06
C ARG A 19 -2.91 8.28 -1.68
N CYS A 20 -3.41 7.19 -1.11
CA CYS A 20 -2.61 5.99 -0.84
C CYS A 20 -1.98 5.42 -2.12
N TRP A 21 -2.75 5.33 -3.19
CA TRP A 21 -2.27 4.84 -4.48
C TRP A 21 -1.25 5.78 -5.11
N ASP A 22 -1.56 7.08 -5.17
CA ASP A 22 -0.68 8.11 -5.73
C ASP A 22 0.66 8.21 -4.95
N ASP A 23 0.60 8.22 -3.62
CA ASP A 23 1.80 8.33 -2.77
C ASP A 23 2.69 7.08 -2.91
N CYS A 24 2.10 5.89 -2.92
CA CYS A 24 2.82 4.63 -3.16
C CYS A 24 3.47 4.59 -4.55
N LYS A 25 2.73 5.02 -5.57
CA LYS A 25 3.22 5.07 -6.95
C LYS A 25 4.34 6.11 -7.12
N SER A 26 4.19 7.28 -6.51
CA SER A 26 5.13 8.39 -6.57
C SER A 26 6.44 8.07 -5.83
N ARG A 27 6.36 7.46 -4.64
CA ARG A 27 7.53 7.16 -3.81
C ARG A 27 8.28 5.89 -4.21
N TYR A 28 7.53 4.84 -4.55
CA TYR A 28 8.09 3.50 -4.71
C TYR A 28 7.84 2.90 -6.10
N GLY A 29 7.11 3.58 -6.98
CA GLY A 29 6.65 2.99 -8.24
C GLY A 29 5.70 1.80 -8.03
N GLY A 30 5.08 1.71 -6.84
CA GLY A 30 4.28 0.58 -6.43
C GLY A 30 2.77 0.77 -6.62
N ILE A 31 2.01 -0.16 -6.06
CA ILE A 31 0.55 -0.16 -6.01
C ILE A 31 0.11 -0.03 -4.56
N GLY A 32 -0.45 1.13 -4.23
CA GLY A 32 -1.08 1.41 -2.93
C GLY A 32 -2.56 1.03 -2.92
N ARG A 33 -3.04 0.38 -1.85
CA ARG A 33 -4.45 0.10 -1.59
C ARG A 33 -4.80 0.36 -0.14
N CYS A 34 -5.90 1.05 0.12
CA CYS A 34 -6.40 1.14 1.48
C CYS A 34 -7.20 -0.09 1.85
N ASP A 35 -6.97 -0.56 3.07
CA ASP A 35 -7.77 -1.61 3.66
C ASP A 35 -9.23 -1.17 3.77
N HIS A 36 -10.12 -2.08 3.38
CA HIS A 36 -11.55 -1.85 3.25
C HIS A 36 -12.33 -2.26 4.49
N ILE A 37 -11.64 -2.69 5.57
CA ILE A 37 -12.25 -3.10 6.83
C ILE A 37 -12.22 -1.88 7.76
N PRO A 38 -13.29 -1.07 7.83
CA PRO A 38 -13.46 -0.10 8.89
C PRO A 38 -13.78 -0.86 10.18
N SER A 39 -12.76 -1.46 10.81
CA SER A 39 -12.93 -1.89 12.19
C SER A 39 -12.92 -0.64 13.05
N PRO A 40 -13.86 -0.44 13.98
CA PRO A 40 -13.87 0.74 14.84
C PRO A 40 -12.60 0.92 15.67
N PHE A 41 -11.77 -0.13 15.77
CA PHE A 41 -10.49 -0.15 16.48
C PHE A 41 -9.26 -0.12 15.57
N VAL A 42 -9.44 -0.24 14.24
CA VAL A 42 -8.33 -0.28 13.29
C VAL A 42 -8.54 0.82 12.26
N PRO A 43 -7.72 1.90 12.26
CA PRO A 43 -7.78 2.90 11.22
C PRO A 43 -7.48 2.25 9.87
N ARG A 44 -8.11 2.75 8.80
CA ARG A 44 -7.82 2.26 7.44
C ARG A 44 -6.33 2.38 7.20
N GLN A 45 -5.68 1.28 6.83
CA GLN A 45 -4.26 1.30 6.52
C GLN A 45 -4.05 1.27 5.01
N CYS A 46 -3.18 2.12 4.51
CA CYS A 46 -2.68 2.08 3.15
C CYS A 46 -1.59 1.01 3.06
N ASN A 47 -1.85 -0.06 2.33
CA ASN A 47 -0.87 -1.07 1.97
C ASN A 47 -0.24 -0.70 0.63
N CYS A 48 1.05 -0.36 0.65
CA CYS A 48 1.84 -0.08 -0.54
C CYS A 48 2.73 -1.29 -0.85
N SER A 49 2.47 -1.92 -2.00
CA SER A 49 3.27 -3.03 -2.51
C SER A 49 4.12 -2.55 -3.69
N TYR A 50 5.42 -2.73 -3.63
CA TYR A 50 6.36 -2.28 -4.67
C TYR A 50 7.50 -3.27 -4.86
N LYS A 51 8.17 -3.18 -6.01
CA LYS A 51 9.33 -4.04 -6.30
C LYS A 51 10.58 -3.50 -5.62
N CYS A 52 11.23 -4.36 -4.85
CA CYS A 52 12.60 -4.25 -4.38
C CYS A 52 13.38 -5.52 -4.81
#